data_AF-A0A536NX45-F1
#
_entry.id   AF-A0A536NX45-F1
#
_cell.length_a   1.000
_cell.length_b   1.000
_cell.length_c   1.000
_cell.angle_alpha   90.00
_cell.angle_beta   90.00
_cell.angle_gamma   90.00
#
_symmetry.space_group_name_H-M   'P 1'
#
loop_
_entity.id
_entity.type
_entity.pdbx_description
1 polymer ?
#
loop_
_entity_poly.entity_id
_entity_poly.type
_entity_poly.pdbx_seq_one_letter_code
_entity_poly.pdbx_strand_id
1 'polypeptide(L)'
;MKSRVRLSLLLPILAILTACGPAAAAITPATAPTPKGFDLGAWDVITVGTGSAATEANGGVNLFFAAKAQGDPQQQAKIAVTLKSKCQMTGDFDLQVDYALVNWPARNGVRFGLGADVNSVQRASNPHSADNTYTTEFSGHIVSVETPDKSGRLRLTRVGTTVTGYYLSNRTWVQIDWAAASTVSAGYAIEAWTDAYSFGGQDVRVNLKNLTATGCS
;
A
#
# COMPACT_ATOMS: atom_id res chain seq x y z
N MET A 1 -23.80 80.57 -13.68
CA MET A 1 -23.69 79.35 -12.82
C MET A 1 -22.96 78.27 -13.61
N LYS A 2 -21.83 77.80 -13.08
CA LYS A 2 -20.95 76.78 -13.68
C LYS A 2 -21.37 75.39 -13.19
N SER A 3 -21.55 74.41 -14.08
CA SER A 3 -21.67 72.97 -13.75
C SER A 3 -21.15 72.16 -14.95
N ARG A 4 -19.84 71.90 -15.01
CA ARG A 4 -19.12 70.65 -14.63
C ARG A 4 -19.63 69.39 -15.36
N VAL A 5 -19.09 69.19 -16.56
CA VAL A 5 -19.02 67.91 -17.29
C VAL A 5 -18.17 66.92 -16.49
N ARG A 6 -18.69 65.72 -16.22
CA ARG A 6 -17.92 64.60 -15.65
C ARG A 6 -17.23 63.84 -16.78
N LEU A 7 -15.90 63.93 -16.81
CA LEU A 7 -15.02 63.17 -17.69
C LEU A 7 -14.78 61.79 -17.04
N SER A 8 -15.41 60.74 -17.57
CA SER A 8 -15.16 59.36 -17.14
C SER A 8 -13.87 58.85 -17.79
N LEU A 9 -12.80 58.78 -17.01
CA LEU A 9 -11.54 58.14 -17.41
C LEU A 9 -11.75 56.62 -17.50
N LEU A 10 -11.66 56.05 -18.70
CA LEU A 10 -11.51 54.62 -18.92
C LEU A 10 -10.05 54.24 -18.64
N LEU A 11 -9.79 53.52 -17.54
CA LEU A 11 -8.52 52.83 -17.32
C LEU A 11 -8.50 51.54 -18.14
N PRO A 12 -7.46 51.27 -18.96
CA PRO A 12 -7.26 49.95 -19.52
C PRO A 12 -6.75 49.00 -18.43
N ILE A 13 -7.51 47.95 -18.14
CA ILE A 13 -7.08 46.82 -17.31
C ILE A 13 -6.04 46.04 -18.12
N LEU A 14 -4.77 46.18 -17.74
CA LEU A 14 -3.66 45.39 -18.28
C LEU A 14 -3.71 44.00 -17.64
N ALA A 15 -4.26 43.01 -18.35
CA ALA A 15 -4.22 41.62 -17.94
C ALA A 15 -2.79 41.08 -18.12
N ILE A 16 -2.09 40.87 -17.01
CA ILE A 16 -0.81 40.17 -17.00
C ILE A 16 -1.13 38.68 -17.22
N LEU A 17 -0.93 38.21 -18.45
CA LEU A 17 -0.87 36.79 -18.77
C LEU A 17 0.38 36.20 -18.09
N THR A 18 0.18 35.58 -16.93
CA THR A 18 1.21 34.74 -16.31
C THR A 18 1.48 33.58 -17.26
N ALA A 19 2.64 33.60 -17.91
CA ALA A 19 3.09 32.50 -18.75
C ALA A 19 3.13 31.22 -17.91
N CYS A 20 2.30 30.25 -18.30
CA CYS A 20 2.32 28.90 -17.78
C CYS A 20 3.74 28.35 -17.97
N GLY A 21 4.39 27.91 -16.89
CA GLY A 21 5.68 27.23 -16.98
C GLY A 21 5.58 26.00 -17.90
N PRO A 22 6.70 25.50 -18.43
CA PRO A 22 6.67 24.34 -19.31
C PRO A 22 5.95 23.19 -18.61
N ALA A 23 4.91 22.68 -19.26
CA ALA A 23 4.18 21.51 -18.81
C ALA A 23 5.18 20.39 -18.53
N ALA A 24 5.14 19.83 -17.32
CA ALA A 24 5.89 18.63 -16.99
C ALA A 24 5.58 17.56 -18.06
N ALA A 25 6.63 16.98 -18.64
CA ALA A 25 6.49 15.97 -19.67
C ALA A 25 5.60 14.83 -19.14
N ALA A 26 4.47 14.61 -19.80
CA ALA A 26 3.59 13.49 -19.49
C ALA A 26 4.39 12.20 -19.68
N ILE A 27 4.51 11.40 -18.62
CA ILE A 27 5.06 10.06 -18.70
C ILE A 27 4.07 9.26 -19.54
N THR A 28 4.43 8.93 -20.78
CA THR A 28 3.66 8.00 -21.62
C THR A 28 3.47 6.70 -20.82
N PRO A 29 2.24 6.21 -20.62
CA PRO A 29 2.04 4.92 -20.00
C PRO A 29 2.73 3.89 -20.87
N ALA A 30 3.79 3.26 -20.36
CA ALA A 30 4.27 2.02 -20.94
C ALA A 30 3.07 1.07 -21.01
N THR A 31 2.89 0.41 -22.16
CA THR A 31 1.85 -0.60 -22.38
C THR A 31 1.77 -1.48 -21.14
N ALA A 32 0.61 -1.52 -20.48
CA ALA A 32 0.46 -2.27 -19.23
C ALA A 32 0.95 -3.70 -19.47
N PRO A 33 1.93 -4.20 -18.72
CA PRO A 33 2.43 -5.55 -18.92
C PRO A 33 1.26 -6.52 -18.77
N THR A 34 1.12 -7.45 -19.72
CA THR A 34 0.16 -8.55 -19.64
C THR A 34 0.34 -9.21 -18.28
N PRO A 35 -0.73 -9.45 -17.49
CA PRO A 35 -0.59 -10.02 -16.15
C PRO A 35 0.09 -11.39 -16.25
N LYS A 36 1.38 -11.45 -15.89
CA LYS A 36 2.07 -12.71 -15.65
C LYS A 36 1.47 -13.26 -14.36
N GLY A 37 1.06 -14.53 -14.36
CA GLY A 37 0.67 -15.20 -13.12
C GLY A 37 1.76 -15.01 -12.06
N PHE A 38 1.35 -14.79 -10.81
CA PHE A 38 2.29 -14.60 -9.71
C PHE A 38 3.22 -15.81 -9.62
N ASP A 39 4.52 -15.58 -9.75
CA ASP A 39 5.57 -16.61 -9.66
C ASP A 39 6.18 -16.57 -8.26
N LEU A 40 5.79 -17.51 -7.40
CA LEU A 40 6.27 -17.59 -6.03
C LEU A 40 7.77 -17.94 -5.97
N GLY A 41 8.32 -18.60 -7.00
CA GLY A 41 9.74 -18.95 -7.08
C GLY A 41 10.68 -17.74 -7.17
N ALA A 42 10.14 -16.56 -7.52
CA ALA A 42 10.88 -15.29 -7.50
C ALA A 42 11.10 -14.73 -6.08
N TRP A 43 10.51 -15.33 -5.05
CA TRP A 43 10.48 -14.82 -3.67
C TRP A 43 11.20 -15.73 -2.69
N ASP A 44 11.83 -15.14 -1.68
CA ASP A 44 12.22 -15.89 -0.50
C ASP A 44 11.02 -15.93 0.46
N VAL A 45 10.48 -17.13 0.69
CA VAL A 45 9.36 -17.34 1.61
C VAL A 45 9.89 -17.59 3.01
N ILE A 46 9.53 -16.71 3.95
CA ILE A 46 9.95 -16.78 5.35
C ILE A 46 8.70 -16.94 6.21
N THR A 47 8.72 -17.89 7.15
CA THR A 47 7.64 -18.09 8.12
C THR A 47 8.15 -17.89 9.54
N VAL A 48 7.35 -17.24 10.38
CA VAL A 48 7.59 -17.09 11.82
C VAL A 48 6.44 -17.73 12.57
N GLY A 49 6.74 -18.50 13.62
CA GLY A 49 5.77 -19.32 14.33
C GLY A 49 5.41 -20.59 13.55
N THR A 50 4.21 -21.11 13.77
CA THR A 50 3.68 -22.30 13.09
C THR A 50 2.30 -22.03 12.51
N GLY A 51 1.90 -22.78 11.48
CA GLY A 51 0.56 -22.72 10.90
C GLY A 51 0.32 -21.57 9.91
N SER A 52 1.33 -20.78 9.58
CA SER A 52 1.30 -19.85 8.43
C SER A 52 1.96 -20.46 7.19
N ALA A 53 1.50 -20.09 6.00
CA ALA A 53 2.10 -20.56 4.75
C ALA A 53 1.80 -19.61 3.57
N ALA A 54 2.63 -19.70 2.54
CA ALA A 54 2.40 -19.12 1.22
C ALA A 54 2.35 -20.23 0.17
N THR A 55 1.32 -20.25 -0.68
CA THR A 55 1.13 -21.28 -1.72
C THR A 55 0.54 -20.68 -2.98
N GLU A 56 0.99 -21.12 -4.15
CA GLU A 56 0.35 -20.77 -5.41
C GLU A 56 -1.02 -21.43 -5.52
N ALA A 57 -2.05 -20.63 -5.72
CA ALA A 57 -3.43 -21.09 -5.85
C ALA A 57 -4.32 -19.97 -6.43
N ASN A 58 -5.40 -20.36 -7.10
CA ASN A 58 -6.43 -19.44 -7.61
C ASN A 58 -5.88 -18.34 -8.53
N GLY A 59 -4.82 -18.63 -9.30
CA GLY A 59 -4.18 -17.67 -10.20
C GLY A 59 -3.34 -16.60 -9.49
N GLY A 60 -2.90 -16.88 -8.26
CA GLY A 60 -2.11 -15.98 -7.42
C GLY A 60 -1.41 -16.73 -6.30
N VAL A 61 -1.07 -16.03 -5.21
CA VAL A 61 -0.49 -16.63 -4.00
C VAL A 61 -1.43 -16.45 -2.82
N ASN A 62 -1.80 -17.57 -2.21
CA ASN A 62 -2.51 -17.61 -0.95
C ASN A 62 -1.53 -17.42 0.20
N LEU A 63 -1.72 -16.35 0.98
CA LEU A 63 -1.19 -16.23 2.33
C LEU A 63 -2.24 -16.82 3.29
N PHE A 64 -1.83 -17.81 4.08
CA PHE A 64 -2.74 -18.59 4.92
C PHE A 64 -2.25 -18.65 6.36
N PHE A 65 -3.20 -18.60 7.29
CA PHE A 65 -3.03 -18.87 8.71
C PHE A 65 -4.05 -19.92 9.13
N ALA A 66 -3.59 -21.03 9.68
CA ALA A 66 -4.46 -22.04 10.28
C ALA A 66 -5.03 -21.52 11.60
N ALA A 67 -6.26 -21.94 11.95
CA ALA A 67 -6.90 -21.63 13.23
C ALA A 67 -6.04 -21.98 14.45
N LYS A 68 -5.18 -23.00 14.32
CA LYS A 68 -4.25 -23.45 15.36
C LYS A 68 -2.83 -22.88 15.22
N ALA A 69 -2.63 -21.84 14.41
CA ALA A 69 -1.33 -21.20 14.27
C ALA A 69 -0.82 -20.70 15.63
N GLN A 70 0.47 -20.83 15.87
CA GLN A 70 1.11 -20.47 17.14
C GLN A 70 2.26 -19.52 16.90
N GLY A 71 2.37 -18.50 17.76
CA GLY A 71 3.46 -17.53 17.72
C GLY A 71 4.80 -18.14 18.11
N ASP A 72 5.88 -17.63 17.52
CA ASP A 72 7.25 -17.99 17.91
C ASP A 72 7.60 -17.34 19.27
N PRO A 73 7.87 -18.12 20.34
CA PRO A 73 8.21 -17.57 21.65
C PRO A 73 9.49 -16.71 21.65
N GLN A 74 10.41 -16.95 20.71
CA GLN A 74 11.66 -16.17 20.58
C GLN A 74 11.47 -14.86 19.82
N GLN A 75 10.31 -14.67 19.16
CA GLN A 75 9.99 -13.48 18.38
C GLN A 75 8.70 -12.83 18.87
N GLN A 76 8.60 -12.64 20.19
CA GLN A 76 7.47 -11.94 20.82
C GLN A 76 6.10 -12.56 20.46
N ALA A 77 6.07 -13.89 20.28
CA ALA A 77 4.88 -14.62 19.86
C ALA A 77 4.29 -14.16 18.51
N LYS A 78 5.14 -13.68 17.59
CA LYS A 78 4.77 -13.34 16.21
C LYS A 78 4.37 -14.59 15.43
N ILE A 79 3.34 -14.46 14.60
CA ILE A 79 2.97 -15.42 13.55
C ILE A 79 3.04 -14.65 12.23
N ALA A 80 3.83 -15.13 11.27
CA ALA A 80 3.96 -14.45 10.00
C ALA A 80 4.27 -15.38 8.83
N VAL A 81 3.93 -14.92 7.64
CA VAL A 81 4.49 -15.38 6.38
C VAL A 81 4.87 -14.16 5.55
N THR A 82 6.12 -14.12 5.12
CA THR A 82 6.73 -13.02 4.38
C THR A 82 7.20 -13.53 3.04
N LEU A 83 6.73 -12.88 1.98
CA LEU A 83 7.31 -12.97 0.65
C LEU A 83 8.35 -11.85 0.56
N LYS A 84 9.62 -12.18 0.73
CA LYS A 84 10.71 -11.20 0.64
C LYS A 84 11.24 -11.15 -0.79
N SER A 85 11.29 -9.94 -1.35
CA SER A 85 11.86 -9.76 -2.69
C SER A 85 13.37 -9.87 -2.66
N LYS A 86 13.93 -10.43 -3.73
CA LYS A 86 15.37 -10.39 -4.01
C LYS A 86 15.82 -9.04 -4.58
N CYS A 87 14.87 -8.24 -5.08
CA CYS A 87 15.13 -6.92 -5.60
C CYS A 87 15.32 -5.89 -4.46
N GLN A 88 16.21 -4.93 -4.70
CA GLN A 88 16.35 -3.73 -3.89
C GLN A 88 15.80 -2.53 -4.65
N MET A 89 15.04 -1.68 -3.95
CA MET A 89 14.45 -0.48 -4.51
C MET A 89 15.35 0.72 -4.32
N THR A 90 15.85 1.28 -5.41
CA THR A 90 16.69 2.49 -5.42
C THR A 90 15.93 3.66 -6.02
N GLY A 91 16.14 4.87 -5.49
CA GLY A 91 15.46 6.07 -6.00
C GLY A 91 13.93 5.98 -5.87
N ASP A 92 13.20 6.47 -6.86
CA ASP A 92 11.74 6.47 -6.83
C ASP A 92 11.18 5.07 -7.14
N PHE A 93 10.14 4.65 -6.42
CA PHE A 93 9.49 3.36 -6.65
C PHE A 93 7.97 3.44 -6.56
N ASP A 94 7.33 2.47 -7.21
CA ASP A 94 5.89 2.23 -7.17
C ASP A 94 5.63 0.73 -6.99
N LEU A 95 5.06 0.40 -5.84
CA LEU A 95 4.66 -0.95 -5.46
C LEU A 95 3.15 -1.05 -5.44
N GLN A 96 2.59 -2.05 -6.10
CA GLN A 96 1.14 -2.30 -6.08
C GLN A 96 0.83 -3.78 -6.00
N VAL A 97 -0.18 -4.14 -5.21
CA VAL A 97 -0.66 -5.52 -5.12
C VAL A 97 -2.17 -5.59 -5.16
N ASP A 98 -2.70 -6.46 -6.03
CA ASP A 98 -4.10 -6.86 -6.06
C ASP A 98 -4.35 -7.97 -5.05
N TYR A 99 -5.44 -7.87 -4.29
CA TYR A 99 -5.79 -8.85 -3.28
C TYR A 99 -7.27 -9.24 -3.32
N ALA A 100 -7.56 -10.45 -2.86
CA ALA A 100 -8.88 -10.92 -2.48
C ALA A 100 -8.85 -11.59 -1.11
N LEU A 101 -9.79 -11.24 -0.25
CA LEU A 101 -9.97 -11.83 1.07
C LEU A 101 -10.82 -13.09 0.93
N VAL A 102 -10.17 -14.25 0.79
CA VAL A 102 -10.82 -15.53 0.49
C VAL A 102 -11.52 -16.10 1.72
N ASN A 103 -10.85 -16.06 2.86
CA ASN A 103 -11.44 -16.36 4.15
C ASN A 103 -10.95 -15.31 5.14
N TRP A 104 -11.83 -14.40 5.52
CA TRP A 104 -11.47 -13.24 6.34
C TRP A 104 -12.55 -12.98 7.38
N PRO A 105 -12.57 -13.82 8.44
CA PRO A 105 -13.50 -13.63 9.52
C PRO A 105 -13.33 -12.28 10.20
N ALA A 106 -14.40 -11.77 10.79
CA ALA A 106 -14.34 -10.52 11.53
C ALA A 106 -13.40 -10.65 12.74
N ARG A 107 -12.63 -9.59 13.01
CA ARG A 107 -11.74 -9.49 14.18
C ARG A 107 -10.71 -10.64 14.26
N ASN A 108 -10.19 -11.09 13.13
CA ASN A 108 -9.26 -12.21 13.06
C ASN A 108 -7.82 -11.87 13.49
N GLY A 109 -7.45 -10.59 13.60
CA GLY A 109 -6.14 -10.16 14.09
C GLY A 109 -5.05 -10.05 13.02
N VAL A 110 -5.27 -10.61 11.84
CA VAL A 110 -4.27 -10.65 10.77
C VAL A 110 -4.24 -9.32 10.02
N ARG A 111 -3.01 -8.91 9.71
CA ARG A 111 -2.70 -7.83 8.79
C ARG A 111 -1.93 -8.42 7.62
N PHE A 112 -2.11 -7.86 6.43
CA PHE A 112 -1.18 -8.11 5.32
C PHE A 112 -0.96 -6.86 4.50
N GLY A 113 0.20 -6.72 3.88
CA GLY A 113 0.49 -5.53 3.10
C GLY A 113 1.83 -5.52 2.41
N LEU A 114 2.07 -4.42 1.70
CA LEU A 114 3.35 -4.07 1.10
C LEU A 114 4.19 -3.36 2.15
N GLY A 115 5.43 -3.79 2.32
CA GLY A 115 6.43 -3.13 3.16
C GLY A 115 7.69 -2.80 2.35
N ALA A 116 8.25 -1.62 2.61
CA ALA A 116 9.57 -1.21 2.14
C ALA A 116 10.27 -0.46 3.26
N ASP A 117 11.40 -0.99 3.74
CA ASP A 117 12.08 -0.51 4.96
C ASP A 117 11.13 -0.45 6.17
N VAL A 118 11.06 0.67 6.89
CA VAL A 118 10.17 0.88 8.06
C VAL A 118 8.76 1.36 7.69
N ASN A 119 8.39 1.27 6.41
CA ASN A 119 7.16 1.85 5.88
C ASN A 119 6.28 0.78 5.24
N SER A 120 4.97 0.85 5.49
CA SER A 120 4.04 -0.14 4.93
C SER A 120 2.64 0.41 4.67
N VAL A 121 1.93 -0.27 3.76
CA VAL A 121 0.50 -0.10 3.50
C VAL A 121 -0.16 -1.47 3.53
N GLN A 122 -1.27 -1.58 4.25
CA GLN A 122 -1.81 -2.85 4.72
C GLN A 122 -3.34 -2.90 4.63
N ARG A 123 -3.87 -4.11 4.55
CA ARG A 123 -5.22 -4.47 4.98
C ARG A 123 -5.13 -5.16 6.33
N ALA A 124 -5.95 -4.72 7.28
CA ALA A 124 -6.00 -5.29 8.62
C ALA A 124 -7.41 -5.73 9.01
N SER A 125 -7.46 -6.73 9.90
CA SER A 125 -8.61 -7.11 10.72
C SER A 125 -8.24 -6.90 12.18
N ASN A 126 -8.78 -5.87 12.82
CA ASN A 126 -8.37 -5.48 14.17
C ASN A 126 -9.36 -6.02 15.23
N PRO A 127 -8.87 -6.77 16.24
CA PRO A 127 -9.73 -7.34 17.26
C PRO A 127 -10.24 -6.29 18.27
N HIS A 128 -9.48 -5.21 18.49
CA HIS A 128 -9.72 -4.23 19.56
C HIS A 128 -10.15 -2.84 19.07
N SER A 129 -10.38 -2.67 17.77
CA SER A 129 -10.77 -1.39 17.17
C SER A 129 -11.73 -1.62 16.00
N ALA A 130 -11.80 -0.67 15.07
CA ALA A 130 -12.46 -0.85 13.80
C ALA A 130 -11.85 -2.05 13.08
N ASP A 131 -12.69 -3.05 12.79
CA ASP A 131 -12.22 -4.36 12.33
C ASP A 131 -11.49 -4.24 10.98
N ASN A 132 -12.21 -3.92 9.91
CA ASN A 132 -11.64 -3.93 8.57
C ASN A 132 -11.10 -2.55 8.19
N THR A 133 -9.78 -2.44 8.07
CA THR A 133 -9.13 -1.17 7.72
C THR A 133 -8.14 -1.31 6.56
N TYR A 134 -8.03 -0.24 5.78
CA TYR A 134 -6.79 0.12 5.11
C TYR A 134 -5.90 0.85 6.11
N THR A 135 -4.63 0.48 6.21
CA THR A 135 -3.74 1.01 7.24
C THR A 135 -2.38 1.35 6.64
N THR A 136 -1.82 2.49 7.00
CA THR A 136 -0.39 2.79 6.79
C THR A 136 0.31 2.76 8.13
N GLU A 137 1.55 2.29 8.10
CA GLU A 137 2.49 2.45 9.21
C GLU A 137 3.79 3.01 8.64
N PHE A 138 4.06 4.28 8.94
CA PHE A 138 5.25 4.98 8.47
C PHE A 138 6.07 5.44 9.66
N SER A 139 7.26 4.86 9.85
CA SER A 139 8.14 5.18 10.98
C SER A 139 7.43 5.10 12.34
N GLY A 140 6.54 4.12 12.50
CA GLY A 140 5.73 3.90 13.72
C GLY A 140 4.47 4.77 13.84
N HIS A 141 4.22 5.69 12.91
CA HIS A 141 2.95 6.43 12.83
C HIS A 141 1.90 5.61 12.09
N ILE A 142 0.77 5.32 12.74
CA ILE A 142 -0.29 4.48 12.20
C ILE A 142 -1.52 5.32 11.86
N VAL A 143 -1.97 5.25 10.61
CA VAL A 143 -3.24 5.83 10.15
C VAL A 143 -4.10 4.72 9.57
N SER A 144 -5.40 4.73 9.89
CA SER A 144 -6.33 3.71 9.41
C SER A 144 -7.62 4.31 8.88
N VAL A 145 -8.15 3.72 7.81
CA VAL A 145 -9.42 4.06 7.18
C VAL A 145 -10.29 2.80 7.16
N GLU A 146 -11.48 2.88 7.73
CA GLU A 146 -12.43 1.77 7.71
C GLU A 146 -12.86 1.42 6.29
N THR A 147 -13.08 0.13 6.02
CA THR A 147 -13.53 -0.33 4.71
C THR A 147 -14.40 -1.58 4.79
N PRO A 148 -15.46 -1.69 3.98
CA PRO A 148 -16.19 -2.94 3.79
C PRO A 148 -15.52 -3.89 2.78
N ASP A 149 -14.46 -3.43 2.10
CA ASP A 149 -13.90 -4.11 0.92
C ASP A 149 -13.34 -5.49 1.26
N LYS A 150 -13.72 -6.47 0.42
CA LYS A 150 -13.21 -7.85 0.45
C LYS A 150 -12.22 -8.15 -0.67
N SER A 151 -11.94 -7.18 -1.51
CA SER A 151 -10.91 -7.23 -2.55
C SER A 151 -10.52 -5.81 -2.89
N GLY A 152 -9.30 -5.61 -3.37
CA GLY A 152 -8.86 -4.29 -3.77
C GLY A 152 -7.42 -4.29 -4.24
N ARG A 153 -6.85 -3.09 -4.27
CA ARG A 153 -5.45 -2.87 -4.62
C ARG A 153 -4.82 -1.93 -3.60
N LEU A 154 -3.65 -2.31 -3.10
CA LEU A 154 -2.81 -1.46 -2.26
C LEU A 154 -1.69 -0.88 -3.10
N ARG A 155 -1.23 0.33 -2.77
CA ARG A 155 -0.06 0.95 -3.41
C ARG A 155 0.82 1.68 -2.42
N LEU A 156 2.12 1.48 -2.54
CA LEU A 156 3.16 2.17 -1.78
C LEU A 156 4.12 2.81 -2.76
N THR A 157 4.29 4.13 -2.67
CA THR A 157 5.22 4.85 -3.54
C THR A 157 6.26 5.58 -2.72
N ARG A 158 7.48 5.70 -3.25
CA ARG A 158 8.43 6.72 -2.81
C ARG A 158 8.80 7.61 -3.99
N VAL A 159 8.65 8.92 -3.81
CA VAL A 159 9.08 9.94 -4.77
C VAL A 159 9.96 10.94 -4.03
N GLY A 160 11.24 11.01 -4.40
CA GLY A 160 12.26 11.71 -3.63
C GLY A 160 12.31 11.21 -2.19
N THR A 161 12.06 12.12 -1.25
CA THR A 161 12.07 11.89 0.20
C THR A 161 10.68 11.66 0.78
N THR A 162 9.66 11.38 -0.05
CA THR A 162 8.29 11.18 0.42
C THR A 162 7.81 9.77 0.12
N VAL A 163 7.40 9.04 1.15
CA VAL A 163 6.64 7.78 1.02
C VAL A 163 5.15 8.07 1.14
N THR A 164 4.33 7.36 0.38
CA THR A 164 2.88 7.53 0.41
C THR A 164 2.17 6.19 0.22
N GLY A 165 1.15 5.96 1.03
CA GLY A 165 0.34 4.75 1.01
C GLY A 165 -1.06 5.03 0.49
N TYR A 166 -1.56 4.16 -0.38
CA TYR A 166 -2.84 4.32 -1.05
C TYR A 166 -3.62 3.00 -1.06
N TYR A 167 -4.93 3.14 -1.20
CA TYR A 167 -5.82 2.08 -1.68
C TYR A 167 -6.59 2.54 -2.91
N LEU A 168 -7.00 1.59 -3.75
CA LEU A 168 -7.81 1.89 -4.93
C LEU A 168 -9.31 1.87 -4.56
N SER A 169 -10.02 2.96 -4.83
CA SER A 169 -11.48 3.07 -4.68
C SER A 169 -12.09 3.74 -5.89
N ASN A 170 -13.14 3.17 -6.46
CA ASN A 170 -13.80 3.68 -7.66
C ASN A 170 -12.83 3.99 -8.82
N ARG A 171 -11.81 3.14 -8.99
CA ARG A 171 -10.72 3.29 -9.98
C ARG A 171 -9.79 4.49 -9.75
N THR A 172 -9.89 5.14 -8.60
CA THR A 172 -9.04 6.26 -8.19
C THR A 172 -8.20 5.85 -6.99
N TRP A 173 -6.92 6.23 -7.00
CA TRP A 173 -6.07 6.06 -5.84
C TRP A 173 -6.45 7.04 -4.75
N VAL A 174 -6.82 6.53 -3.58
CA VAL A 174 -7.11 7.32 -2.39
C VAL A 174 -5.93 7.21 -1.45
N GLN A 175 -5.34 8.35 -1.10
CA GLN A 175 -4.25 8.41 -0.13
C GLN A 175 -4.77 8.10 1.27
N ILE A 176 -4.02 7.29 2.00
CA ILE A 176 -4.24 7.03 3.44
C ILE A 176 -3.43 8.03 4.24
N ASP A 177 -2.11 8.04 4.00
CA ASP A 177 -1.16 8.92 4.66
C ASP A 177 0.12 9.09 3.81
N TRP A 178 0.99 10.00 4.22
CA TRP A 178 2.33 10.18 3.68
C TRP A 178 3.33 10.52 4.80
N ALA A 179 4.60 10.26 4.56
CA ALA A 179 5.67 10.62 5.50
C ALA A 179 6.98 10.95 4.77
N ALA A 180 7.89 11.60 5.49
CA ALA A 180 9.28 11.66 5.08
C ALA A 180 9.89 10.25 5.09
N ALA A 181 10.70 9.95 4.09
CA ALA A 181 11.37 8.68 3.91
C ALA A 181 12.83 8.87 3.49
N SER A 182 13.67 7.92 3.89
CA SER A 182 15.05 7.81 3.42
C SER A 182 15.09 7.54 1.92
N THR A 183 16.12 8.06 1.23
CA THR A 183 16.41 7.75 -0.18
C THR A 183 17.37 6.57 -0.33
N VAL A 184 17.78 5.94 0.78
CA VAL A 184 18.61 4.75 0.78
C VAL A 184 17.85 3.59 0.12
N SER A 185 18.61 2.69 -0.50
CA SER A 185 18.11 1.45 -1.07
C SER A 185 17.29 0.67 -0.04
N ALA A 186 16.09 0.25 -0.42
CA ALA A 186 15.17 -0.48 0.47
C ALA A 186 14.83 -1.85 -0.11
N GLY A 187 14.98 -2.90 0.71
CA GLY A 187 14.31 -4.16 0.43
C GLY A 187 12.81 -4.01 0.58
N TYR A 188 12.05 -4.73 -0.23
CA TYR A 188 10.59 -4.76 -0.10
C TYR A 188 10.07 -6.19 0.07
N ALA A 189 8.92 -6.28 0.71
CA ALA A 189 8.27 -7.54 0.99
C ALA A 189 6.75 -7.40 0.94
N ILE A 190 6.07 -8.52 0.76
CA ILE A 190 4.67 -8.66 1.13
C ILE A 190 4.65 -9.53 2.37
N GLU A 191 4.08 -9.02 3.46
CA GLU A 191 3.99 -9.77 4.71
C GLU A 191 2.53 -9.89 5.11
N ALA A 192 2.12 -11.09 5.54
CA ALA A 192 0.96 -11.26 6.39
C ALA A 192 1.44 -11.65 7.78
N TRP A 193 0.89 -11.01 8.82
CA TRP A 193 1.32 -11.21 10.19
C TRP A 193 0.23 -10.90 11.21
N THR A 194 0.41 -11.44 12.41
CA THR A 194 -0.33 -11.13 13.64
C THR A 194 0.56 -11.47 14.84
N ASP A 195 0.22 -10.93 16.00
CA ASP A 195 0.72 -11.47 17.26
C ASP A 195 -0.24 -12.53 17.80
N ALA A 196 0.28 -13.52 18.53
CA ALA A 196 -0.53 -14.61 19.08
C ALA A 196 -1.68 -14.11 19.98
N TYR A 197 -1.47 -13.03 20.73
CA TYR A 197 -2.51 -12.44 21.59
C TYR A 197 -3.60 -11.69 20.82
N SER A 198 -3.37 -11.36 19.55
CA SER A 198 -4.35 -10.71 18.66
C SER A 198 -5.02 -11.70 17.71
N PHE A 199 -4.44 -12.88 17.50
CA PHE A 199 -4.95 -13.84 16.53
C PHE A 199 -6.26 -14.47 17.01
N GLY A 200 -7.31 -14.35 16.20
CA GLY A 200 -8.66 -14.81 16.55
C GLY A 200 -8.84 -16.32 16.60
N GLY A 201 -7.78 -17.11 16.35
CA GLY A 201 -7.85 -18.57 16.37
C GLY A 201 -8.73 -19.15 15.27
N GLN A 202 -8.77 -18.51 14.10
CA GLN A 202 -9.61 -18.87 12.97
C GLN A 202 -8.77 -18.98 11.71
N ASP A 203 -9.19 -19.81 10.77
CA ASP A 203 -8.52 -19.88 9.47
C ASP A 203 -8.62 -18.52 8.78
N VAL A 204 -7.49 -18.00 8.29
CA VAL A 204 -7.43 -16.76 7.52
C VAL A 204 -6.74 -17.04 6.19
N ARG A 205 -7.30 -16.51 5.11
CA ARG A 205 -6.75 -16.66 3.76
C ARG A 205 -6.93 -15.40 2.94
N VAL A 206 -5.81 -14.92 2.40
CA VAL A 206 -5.75 -13.83 1.42
C VAL A 206 -5.10 -14.35 0.16
N ASN A 207 -5.66 -14.03 -0.99
CA ASN A 207 -5.07 -14.35 -2.29
C ASN A 207 -4.51 -13.06 -2.92
N LEU A 208 -3.21 -13.06 -3.19
CA LEU A 208 -2.50 -12.00 -3.92
C LEU A 208 -2.49 -12.36 -5.40
N LYS A 209 -2.95 -11.47 -6.28
CA LYS A 209 -3.13 -11.79 -7.71
C LYS A 209 -2.04 -11.21 -8.58
N ASN A 210 -1.99 -9.87 -8.64
CA ASN A 210 -1.06 -9.14 -9.48
C ASN A 210 -0.17 -8.30 -8.59
N LEU A 211 1.12 -8.33 -8.87
CA LEU A 211 2.10 -7.45 -8.26
C LEU A 211 2.81 -6.67 -9.35
N THR A 212 2.89 -5.36 -9.17
CA THR A 212 3.72 -4.50 -10.01
C THR A 212 4.71 -3.77 -9.13
N ALA A 213 5.98 -3.79 -9.54
CA ALA A 213 7.07 -3.09 -8.89
C ALA A 213 7.89 -2.33 -9.93
N THR A 214 8.13 -1.05 -9.69
CA THR A 214 9.12 -0.24 -10.40
C THR A 214 10.25 0.16 -9.43
N GLY A 215 11.40 0.57 -9.98
CA GLY A 215 12.55 0.98 -9.15
C GLY A 215 13.44 -0.18 -8.67
N CYS A 216 13.25 -1.39 -9.22
CA CYS A 216 14.16 -2.51 -9.00
C CYS A 216 15.45 -2.35 -9.80
N SER A 217 16.60 -2.37 -9.10
CA SER A 217 17.94 -2.31 -9.69
C SER A 217 18.89 -3.32 -9.04
#